data_AF-A0A840Y9B5-F1
#
_entry.id   AF-A0A840Y9B5-F1
#
_cell.length_a   1.000
_cell.length_b   1.000
_cell.length_c   1.000
_cell.angle_alpha   90.00
_cell.angle_beta   90.00
_cell.angle_gamma   90.00
#
_symmetry.space_group_name_H-M   'P 1'
#
loop_
_entity.id
_entity.type
_entity.pdbx_description
1 polymer ?
#
loop_
_entity_poly.entity_id
_entity_poly.type
_entity_poly.pdbx_seq_one_letter_code
_entity_poly.pdbx_strand_id
1 'polypeptide(L)' 'MFRRPLPLLVLLLVGALVAALLAIGAFPPGVTPQPVERVLPNDRFGPR' A
#
# COMPACT_ATOMS: atom_id res chain seq x y z
N MET A 1 -30.66 -9.39 -22.51
CA MET A 1 -29.95 -10.67 -22.65
C MET A 1 -28.45 -10.42 -22.51
N PHE A 2 -27.83 -10.91 -21.43
CA PHE A 2 -26.40 -10.76 -21.15
C PHE A 2 -25.61 -11.60 -22.16
N ARG A 3 -25.24 -10.99 -23.30
CA ARG A 3 -24.55 -11.66 -24.41
C ARG A 3 -23.14 -12.14 -24.04
N ARG A 4 -22.63 -11.73 -22.88
CA ARG A 4 -21.30 -12.07 -22.37
C ARG A 4 -21.38 -12.30 -20.86
N PRO A 5 -21.65 -13.54 -20.42
CA PRO A 5 -21.72 -13.86 -18.99
C PRO A 5 -20.34 -13.87 -18.33
N LEU A 6 -19.28 -14.15 -19.10
CA LEU A 6 -17.90 -14.17 -18.61
C LEU A 6 -17.44 -12.87 -17.92
N PRO A 7 -17.60 -11.67 -18.52
CA PRO A 7 -17.17 -10.43 -17.87
C PRO A 7 -17.95 -10.12 -16.59
N LEU A 8 -19.23 -10.51 -16.49
CA LEU A 8 -19.96 -10.41 -15.23
C LEU A 8 -19.36 -11.29 -14.15
N LEU A 9 -19.04 -12.54 -14.49
CA LEU A 9 -18.45 -13.49 -13.55
C LEU A 9 -17.12 -12.96 -13.02
N VAL A 10 -16.26 -12.44 -13.91
CA VAL A 10 -14.98 -11.82 -13.53
C VAL A 10 -15.20 -10.62 -12.61
N LEU A 11 -16.15 -9.74 -12.94
CA LEU A 11 -16.47 -8.58 -12.11
C LEU A 11 -16.93 -9.00 -10.71
N LEU A 12 -17.77 -10.03 -10.61
CA LEU A 12 -18.24 -10.60 -9.34
C LEU A 12 -17.09 -11.17 -8.51
N LEU A 13 -16.18 -11.91 -9.15
CA LEU A 13 -15.00 -12.49 -8.51
C LEU A 13 -14.07 -11.41 -7.96
N VAL A 14 -13.77 -10.39 -8.77
CA VAL A 14 -12.92 -9.27 -8.35
C VAL A 14 -13.58 -8.48 -7.23
N GLY A 15 -14.88 -8.21 -7.32
CA GLY A 15 -15.63 -7.51 -6.29
C GLY A 15 -15.65 -8.28 -4.96
N ALA A 16 -15.88 -9.59 -5.00
CA ALA A 16 -15.85 -10.45 -3.82
C ALA A 16 -14.47 -10.48 -3.16
N LEU A 17 -13.40 -10.56 -3.97
CA LEU A 17 -12.02 -10.53 -3.48
C LEU A 17 -11.72 -9.20 -2.76
N VAL A 18 -12.06 -8.07 -3.38
CA VAL A 18 -11.88 -6.74 -2.77
C VAL A 18 -12.66 -6.66 -1.46
N ALA A 19 -13.93 -7.05 -1.44
CA ALA A 19 -14.75 -7.02 -0.22
C ALA A 19 -14.14 -7.88 0.91
N ALA A 20 -13.61 -9.06 0.59
CA ALA A 20 -12.95 -9.93 1.56
C ALA A 20 -11.66 -9.30 2.12
N LEU A 21 -10.81 -8.71 1.25
CA LEU A 21 -9.60 -8.02 1.68
C LEU A 21 -9.90 -6.83 2.62
N LEU A 22 -10.94 -6.07 2.30
CA LEU A 22 -11.42 -4.97 3.15
C LEU A 22 -11.94 -5.48 4.50
N ALA A 23 -12.74 -6.56 4.49
CA ALA A 23 -13.34 -7.12 5.70
C ALA A 23 -12.32 -7.67 6.70
N ILE A 24 -11.22 -8.26 6.20
CA ILE A 24 -10.14 -8.80 7.04
C ILE A 24 -9.15 -7.69 7.44
N GLY A 25 -9.26 -6.50 6.86
CA GLY A 25 -8.30 -5.42 7.09
C GLY A 25 -6.92 -5.78 6.54
N ALA A 26 -6.87 -6.43 5.37
CA ALA A 26 -5.64 -6.79 4.66
C ALA A 26 -4.95 -5.57 4.05
N PHE A 27 -4.76 -4.55 4.86
CA PHE A 27 -4.03 -3.33 4.56
C PHE A 27 -2.65 -3.39 5.22
N PRO A 28 -1.63 -2.77 4.62
CA PRO A 28 -0.34 -2.65 5.29
C PRO A 28 -0.52 -1.88 6.61
N PRO A 29 0.21 -2.25 7.67
CA PRO A 29 0.21 -1.46 8.89
C PRO A 29 0.70 -0.05 8.56
N GLY A 30 0.00 0.96 9.08
CA GLY A 30 0.39 2.35 8.90
C GLY A 30 1.76 2.57 9.54
N VAL A 31 2.79 2.81 8.72
CA VAL A 31 4.14 3.13 9.19
C VAL A 31 4.17 4.63 9.49
N THR A 32 4.33 5.02 10.75
CA THR A 32 4.59 6.42 11.10
C THR A 32 6.01 6.77 10.65
N PRO A 33 6.22 7.83 9.86
CA PRO A 33 7.55 8.27 9.50
C PRO A 33 8.29 8.65 10.79
N GLN A 34 9.30 7.85 11.15
CA GLN A 34 10.10 8.13 12.33
C GLN A 34 11.17 9.16 11.93
N PRO A 35 11.30 10.29 12.64
CA PRO A 35 12.38 11.23 12.40
C PRO A 35 13.69 10.52 12.72
N VAL A 36 14.46 10.23 11.68
CA VAL A 36 15.82 9.69 11.83
C VAL A 36 16.72 10.89 12.11
N GLU A 37 17.28 10.95 13.32
CA GLU A 37 18.40 11.85 13.61
C GLU A 37 19.58 11.44 12.73
N ARG A 38 19.70 12.09 11.57
CA ARG A 38 20.90 11.96 10.75
C ARG A 38 22.00 12.72 11.45
N VAL A 39 22.88 11.98 12.15
CA VAL A 39 24.18 12.52 12.58
C VAL A 39 24.88 12.99 11.31
N LEU A 40 24.93 14.30 11.10
CA LEU A 40 25.62 14.88 9.96
C LEU A 40 27.12 14.61 10.17
N PRO A 41 27.81 13.88 9.27
CA PRO A 41 29.23 13.64 9.43
C PRO A 41 29.96 14.98 9.47
N ASN A 42 30.56 15.29 10.63
CA ASN A 42 31.19 16.58 10.89
C ASN A 42 32.51 16.76 10.11
N ASP A 43 32.90 15.77 9.31
CA ASP A 43 34.13 15.73 8.51
C ASP A 43 34.24 16.85 7.46
N ARG A 44 33.12 17.54 7.15
CA ARG A 44 33.10 18.68 6.21
C ARG A 44 33.30 20.05 6.84
N PHE A 45 33.25 20.18 8.17
CA PHE A 45 33.32 21.48 8.86
C PHE A 45 34.62 21.60 9.66
N GLY A 46 35.77 21.61 8.96
CA GLY A 46 37.05 21.99 9.54
C GLY A 46 37.27 23.51 9.49
N PRO A 47 37.83 24.14 10.54
CA PRO A 47 38.26 25.54 10.46
C PRO A 47 39.41 25.65 9.44
N ARG A 48 39.24 26.53 8.44
CA ARG A 48 40.33 26.96 7.57
C ARG A 48 41.19 27.98 8.28
#